data_AF-A0A973RVP3-F1
#
_entry.id   AF-A0A973RVP3-F1
#
_cell.length_a   1.000
_cell.length_b   1.000
_cell.length_c   1.000
_cell.angle_alpha   90.00
_cell.angle_beta   90.00
_cell.angle_gamma   90.00
#
_symmetry.space_group_name_H-M   'P 1'
#
loop_
_entity.id
_entity.type
_entity.pdbx_description
1 polymer ?
#
loop_
_entity_poly.entity_id
_entity_poly.type
_entity_poly.pdbx_seq_one_letter_code
_entity_poly.pdbx_strand_id
1 'polypeptide(L)' 'MPPRILQTSAEPTALLPSRFQQWFAARGWSPRAHQLALLEKAREDRSALLIAPTGAGKTLAGFLPTLV' A
#
# COMPACT_ATOMS: atom_id res chain seq x y z
N MET A 1 20.48 31.10 4.32
CA MET A 1 20.17 29.68 4.62
C MET A 1 18.72 29.45 4.24
N PRO A 2 18.40 28.77 3.14
CA PRO A 2 17.02 28.38 2.86
C PRO A 2 16.58 27.30 3.87
N PRO A 3 15.29 27.27 4.28
CA PRO A 3 14.79 26.26 5.20
C PRO A 3 14.83 24.89 4.51
N ARG A 4 15.45 23.91 5.19
CA ARG A 4 15.43 22.51 4.78
C ARG A 4 14.01 21.99 5.01
N ILE A 5 13.22 21.88 3.93
CA ILE A 5 11.95 21.17 3.96
C ILE A 5 12.28 19.72 4.32
N LEU A 6 11.94 19.32 5.55
CA LEU A 6 11.92 17.91 5.93
C LEU A 6 10.77 17.28 5.15
N GLN A 7 11.08 16.68 3.99
CA GLN A 7 10.15 15.79 3.33
C GLN A 7 9.92 14.60 4.28
N THR A 8 8.82 14.64 5.04
CA THR A 8 8.24 13.42 5.62
C THR A 8 7.76 12.58 4.44
N SER A 9 8.65 11.73 3.94
CA SER A 9 8.25 10.57 3.16
C SER A 9 7.47 9.68 4.12
N ALA A 10 6.14 9.86 4.17
CA ALA A 10 5.26 8.91 4.81
C ALA A 10 5.53 7.56 4.15
N GLU A 11 6.26 6.69 4.85
CA GLU A 11 6.51 5.32 4.42
C GLU A 11 5.14 4.69 4.14
N PRO A 12 4.77 4.44 2.87
CA PRO A 12 3.43 3.97 2.54
C PRO A 12 3.19 2.58 3.14
N THR A 13 4.25 1.89 3.56
CA THR A 13 4.26 0.66 4.35
C THR A 13 3.59 0.79 5.73
N ALA A 14 3.54 1.99 6.32
CA ALA A 14 2.91 2.23 7.63
C ALA A 14 1.39 1.95 7.62
N LEU A 15 0.75 1.98 6.44
CA LEU A 15 -0.65 1.62 6.27
C LEU A 15 -0.88 0.09 6.40
N LEU A 16 0.16 -0.71 6.17
CA LEU A 16 0.06 -2.15 6.08
C LEU A 16 0.39 -2.80 7.44
N PRO A 17 -0.47 -3.66 8.03
CA PRO A 17 -0.15 -4.32 9.29
C PRO A 17 1.14 -5.16 9.22
N SER A 18 1.87 -5.24 10.33
CA SER A 18 3.21 -5.86 10.40
C SER A 18 3.25 -7.30 9.87
N ARG A 19 2.18 -8.09 10.05
CA ARG A 19 2.06 -9.45 9.49
C ARG A 19 2.21 -9.49 7.96
N PHE A 20 1.64 -8.50 7.26
CA PHE A 20 1.71 -8.41 5.81
C PHE A 20 3.05 -7.87 5.37
N GLN A 21 3.61 -6.89 6.10
CA GLN A 21 4.98 -6.42 5.84
C GLN A 21 5.99 -7.58 5.91
N GLN A 22 5.90 -8.41 6.94
CA GLN A 22 6.74 -9.60 7.10
C GLN A 22 6.50 -10.63 6.00
N TRP A 23 5.24 -10.86 5.59
CA TRP A 23 4.91 -11.78 4.50
C TRP A 23 5.48 -11.33 3.14
N PHE A 24 5.43 -10.01 2.85
CA PHE A 24 6.09 -9.44 1.66
C PHE A 24 7.61 -9.63 1.75
N ALA A 25 8.22 -9.23 2.87
CA ALA A 25 9.66 -9.32 3.08
C ALA A 25 10.20 -10.76 3.00
N ALA A 26 9.48 -11.74 3.56
CA ALA A 26 9.83 -13.17 3.51
C ALA A 26 9.88 -13.73 2.07
N ARG A 27 9.22 -13.06 1.12
CA ARG A 27 9.22 -13.42 -0.31
C ARG A 27 10.18 -12.56 -1.13
N GLY A 28 10.92 -11.65 -0.49
CA GLY A 28 11.72 -10.63 -1.17
C GLY A 28 10.88 -9.63 -1.96
N TRP A 29 9.61 -9.45 -1.58
CA TRP A 29 8.67 -8.56 -2.25
C TRP A 29 8.50 -7.26 -1.44
N SER A 30 8.13 -6.20 -2.14
CA SER A 30 7.66 -4.95 -1.55
C SER A 30 6.22 -4.69 -1.99
N PRO A 31 5.35 -4.17 -1.10
CA PRO A 31 4.00 -3.79 -1.48
C PRO A 31 4.03 -2.74 -2.59
N ARG A 32 3.21 -2.93 -3.61
CA ARG A 32 3.14 -2.00 -4.75
C ARG A 32 2.33 -0.77 -4.37
N ALA A 33 2.68 0.39 -4.94
CA ALA A 33 2.01 1.65 -4.65
C ALA A 33 0.47 1.59 -4.78
N HIS A 34 -0.06 0.90 -5.81
CA HIS A 34 -1.51 0.77 -5.99
C HIS A 34 -2.19 -0.11 -4.93
N GLN A 35 -1.47 -1.05 -4.30
CA GLN A 35 -2.01 -1.85 -3.20
C GLN A 35 -2.21 -0.97 -1.95
N LEU A 36 -1.24 -0.10 -1.68
CA LEU A 36 -1.25 0.83 -0.55
C LEU A 36 -2.28 1.95 -0.77
N ALA A 37 -2.39 2.47 -1.99
CA ALA A 37 -3.40 3.47 -2.34
C ALA A 37 -4.82 2.92 -2.17
N LEU A 38 -5.07 1.65 -2.55
CA LEU A 38 -6.39 1.04 -2.36
C LEU A 38 -6.71 0.83 -0.87
N LEU A 39 -5.70 0.45 -0.09
CA LEU A 39 -5.80 0.31 1.37
C LEU A 39 -6.13 1.66 2.04
N GLU A 40 -5.52 2.74 1.58
CA GLU A 40 -5.83 4.11 2.03
C GLU A 40 -7.28 4.49 1.72
N LYS A 41 -7.75 4.26 0.47
CA LYS A 41 -9.16 4.53 0.10
C LYS A 41 -10.15 3.73 0.93
N ALA A 42 -9.86 2.47 1.19
CA ALA A 42 -10.73 1.63 2.01
C ALA A 42 -10.80 2.09 3.47
N ARG A 43 -9.68 2.58 4.04
CA ARG A 43 -9.67 3.18 5.39
C ARG A 43 -10.53 4.44 5.51
N GLU A 44 -10.71 5.15 4.40
CA GLU A 44 -11.58 6.32 4.31
C GLU A 44 -13.04 5.95 3.97
N ASP A 45 -13.39 4.66 3.96
CA ASP A 45 -14.70 4.12 3.58
C ASP A 45 -15.12 4.53 2.14
N ARG A 46 -14.14 4.64 1.23
CA ARG A 46 -14.35 5.03 -0.16
C ARG A 46 -14.27 3.84 -1.11
N SER A 47 -15.25 3.76 -2.02
CA SER A 47 -15.19 2.88 -3.18
C SER A 47 -14.05 3.29 -4.12
N ALA A 48 -13.30 2.31 -4.64
CA ALA A 48 -12.19 2.53 -5.58
C ALA A 48 -12.27 1.56 -6.77
N LEU A 49 -11.97 2.07 -7.97
CA LEU A 49 -11.79 1.27 -9.18
C LEU A 49 -10.30 1.10 -9.46
N LEU A 50 -9.80 -0.13 -9.34
CA LEU A 50 -8.40 -0.44 -9.64
C LEU A 50 -8.23 -0.87 -11.09
N ILE A 51 -7.47 -0.09 -11.85
CA ILE A 51 -7.04 -0.44 -13.21
C ILE A 51 -5.54 -0.77 -13.17
N ALA A 52 -5.19 -2.01 -13.46
CA ALA A 52 -3.80 -2.47 -13.49
C ALA A 52 -3.62 -3.61 -14.51
N PRO A 53 -2.46 -3.74 -15.17
CA PRO A 53 -2.19 -4.83 -16.10
C PRO A 53 -2.22 -6.21 -15.41
N THR A 54 -2.34 -7.27 -16.20
CA THR A 54 -2.25 -8.64 -15.69
C THR A 54 -0.90 -8.88 -15.00
N GLY A 55 -0.88 -9.72 -13.96
CA GLY A 55 0.34 -9.96 -13.18
C GLY A 55 0.79 -8.81 -12.26
N ALA A 56 0.11 -7.65 -12.27
CA ALA A 56 0.50 -6.52 -11.42
C ALA A 56 0.14 -6.68 -9.92
N GLY A 57 -0.51 -7.78 -9.52
CA GLY A 57 -0.91 -8.00 -8.13
C GLY A 57 -2.26 -7.36 -7.74
N LYS A 58 -3.14 -7.07 -8.72
CA LYS A 58 -4.47 -6.48 -8.50
C LYS A 58 -5.37 -7.30 -7.55
N THR A 59 -5.22 -8.63 -7.54
CA THR A 59 -6.00 -9.51 -6.66
C THR A 59 -5.64 -9.21 -5.21
N LEU A 60 -4.35 -9.25 -4.86
CA LEU A 60 -3.92 -8.92 -3.51
C LEU A 60 -4.31 -7.48 -3.13
N ALA A 61 -4.21 -6.53 -4.08
CA ALA A 61 -4.66 -5.16 -3.86
C ALA A 61 -6.14 -5.10 -3.40
N GLY A 62 -7.04 -5.78 -4.11
CA GLY A 62 -8.47 -5.79 -3.80
C GLY A 62 -8.85 -6.53 -2.51
N PHE A 63 -8.05 -7.53 -2.10
CA PHE A 63 -8.29 -8.28 -0.87
C PHE A 63 -7.65 -7.67 0.37
N LEU A 64 -6.56 -6.92 0.24
CA LEU A 64 -5.87 -6.33 1.40
C LEU A 64 -6.82 -5.55 2.34
N PRO A 65 -7.74 -4.70 1.84
CA PRO A 65 -8.72 -4.02 2.69
C PRO A 65 -9.61 -4.91 3.55
N THR A 66 -9.88 -6.15 3.14
CA THR A 66 -10.75 -7.07 3.90
C THR A 66 -10.00 -7.90 4.93
N LEU A 67 -8.66 -7.80 4.94
CA LEU A 67 -7.78 -8.57 5.81
C LEU A 67 -7.13 -7.73 6.92
N VAL A 68 -7.41 -6.43 6.95
CA VAL A 68 -6.85 -5.44 7.88
C VAL A 68 -7.90 -4.82 8.77
#